data_AF-A0A3B9RWM1-F1
#
_entry.id   AF-A0A3B9RWM1-F1
#
_cell.length_a   1.000
_cell.length_b   1.000
_cell.length_c   1.000
_cell.angle_alpha   90.00
_cell.angle_beta   90.00
_cell.angle_gamma   90.00
#
_symmetry.space_group_name_H-M   'P 1'
#
loop_
_entity.id
_entity.type
_entity.pdbx_description
1 polymer ?
#
loop_
_entity_poly.entity_id
_entity_poly.type
_entity_poly.pdbx_seq_one_letter_code
_entity_poly.pdbx_strand_id
1 'polypeptide(L)'
;SYNWNVYKLFSSGNRAKAPFAVIEGEDCESESFMSKVRKNLEEKFGAKAALTKYKIMRADLPQEERADVEKEKNLVLRNRVLSTKINALGLDLQNKRTTGALVMSKDTNWKWQWCVLRMSSNQFIAALSPEFDSAENAQDWMKSEIELITK
;
A
#
# COMPACT_ATOMS: atom_id res chain seq x y z
N SER A 1 -11.86 32.36 -4.61
CA SER A 1 -11.14 31.80 -3.46
C SER A 1 -11.37 30.30 -3.36
N TYR A 2 -10.34 29.50 -3.08
CA TYR A 2 -10.40 28.04 -2.98
C TYR A 2 -9.87 27.56 -1.62
N ASN A 3 -10.28 26.36 -1.21
CA ASN A 3 -9.73 25.69 -0.05
C ASN A 3 -8.50 24.88 -0.41
N TRP A 4 -7.41 25.06 0.33
CA TRP A 4 -6.13 24.41 0.11
C TRP A 4 -5.75 23.57 1.33
N ASN A 5 -5.65 22.27 1.11
CA ASN A 5 -5.21 21.29 2.09
C ASN A 5 -3.68 21.30 2.21
N VAL A 6 -3.18 21.52 3.42
CA VAL A 6 -1.75 21.45 3.73
C VAL A 6 -1.45 20.11 4.39
N TYR A 7 -0.70 19.26 3.71
CA TYR A 7 -0.29 17.95 4.23
C TYR A 7 1.16 17.95 4.65
N LYS A 8 1.46 17.28 5.78
CA LYS A 8 2.84 16.92 6.13
C LYS A 8 3.31 15.79 5.22
N LEU A 9 4.54 15.89 4.76
CA LEU A 9 5.25 14.81 4.09
C LEU A 9 6.14 14.07 5.09
N PHE A 10 6.08 12.74 5.06
CA PHE A 10 6.99 11.89 5.83
C PHE A 10 8.28 11.65 5.04
N SER A 11 9.31 11.13 5.72
CA SER A 11 10.57 10.71 5.09
C SER A 11 10.37 9.65 4.00
N SER A 12 9.29 8.88 4.07
CA SER A 12 8.88 7.91 3.05
C SER A 12 8.33 8.53 1.76
N GLY A 13 8.24 9.87 1.67
CA GLY A 13 7.62 10.58 0.55
C GLY A 13 6.09 10.64 0.60
N ASN A 14 5.46 9.82 1.44
CA ASN A 14 4.01 9.82 1.60
C ASN A 14 3.52 11.06 2.38
N ARG A 15 2.37 11.60 1.93
CA ARG A 15 1.62 12.59 2.71
C ARG A 15 0.87 11.95 3.87
N ALA A 16 0.52 12.75 4.88
CA ALA A 16 -0.42 12.37 5.92
C ALA A 16 -1.82 12.05 5.36
N LYS A 17 -2.58 11.20 6.07
CA LYS A 17 -3.95 10.80 5.70
C LYS A 17 -4.90 11.99 5.69
N ALA A 18 -4.83 12.82 6.72
CA ALA A 18 -5.62 14.04 6.86
C ALA A 18 -4.74 15.29 6.66
N PRO A 19 -5.31 16.38 6.12
CA PRO A 19 -4.62 17.66 6.08
C PRO A 19 -4.40 18.19 7.50
N PHE A 20 -3.26 18.84 7.72
CA PHE A 20 -2.98 19.52 8.99
C PHE A 20 -3.70 20.85 9.11
N ALA A 21 -3.89 21.53 7.98
CA ALA A 21 -4.63 22.77 7.89
C ALA A 21 -5.36 22.85 6.55
N VAL A 22 -6.46 23.57 6.54
CA VAL A 22 -7.16 23.98 5.33
C VAL A 22 -7.11 25.50 5.31
N ILE A 23 -6.52 26.06 4.27
CA ILE A 23 -6.32 27.51 4.15
C ILE A 23 -7.07 27.99 2.92
N GLU A 24 -7.82 29.07 3.10
CA GLU A 24 -8.55 29.68 2.01
C GLU A 24 -7.68 30.72 1.27
N GLY A 25 -7.64 30.63 -0.06
CA GLY A 25 -6.90 31.56 -0.91
C GLY A 25 -7.13 31.36 -2.40
N GLU A 26 -6.78 32.36 -3.21
CA GLU A 26 -6.95 32.33 -4.67
C GLU A 26 -5.76 31.69 -5.38
N ASP A 27 -4.55 31.98 -4.93
CA ASP A 27 -3.31 31.49 -5.51
C ASP A 27 -2.37 30.95 -4.41
N CYS A 28 -1.96 29.69 -4.55
CA CYS A 28 -1.08 29.02 -3.61
C CYS A 28 0.38 29.45 -3.71
N GLU A 29 0.78 30.08 -4.82
CA GLU A 29 2.15 30.58 -5.02
C GLU A 29 2.31 32.02 -4.49
N SER A 30 1.20 32.69 -4.17
CA SER A 30 1.25 34.05 -3.65
C SER A 30 1.94 34.12 -2.28
N GLU A 31 2.78 35.13 -2.10
CA GLU A 31 3.54 35.34 -0.86
C GLU A 31 2.63 35.55 0.36
N SER A 32 1.46 36.17 0.15
CA SER A 32 0.45 36.38 1.18
C SER A 32 -0.20 35.06 1.63
N PHE A 33 -0.44 34.13 0.71
CA PHE A 33 -0.94 32.80 1.01
C PHE A 33 0.13 31.96 1.72
N MET A 34 1.36 31.95 1.20
CA MET A 34 2.47 31.23 1.82
C MET A 34 2.79 31.72 3.23
N SER A 35 2.59 33.02 3.50
CA SER A 35 2.70 33.58 4.86
C SER A 35 1.62 33.02 5.80
N LYS A 36 0.37 32.86 5.33
CA LYS A 36 -0.69 32.19 6.11
C LYS A 36 -0.35 30.72 6.38
N VAL A 37 0.24 30.02 5.41
CA VAL A 37 0.70 28.63 5.55
C VAL A 37 1.81 28.55 6.61
N ARG A 38 2.85 29.38 6.50
CA ARG A 38 3.97 29.39 7.46
C ARG A 38 3.50 29.67 8.88
N LYS A 39 2.65 30.67 9.08
CA LYS A 39 2.07 30.97 10.40
C LYS A 39 1.33 29.77 10.99
N ASN A 40 0.49 29.10 10.21
CA ASN A 40 -0.20 27.87 10.65
C ASN A 40 0.77 26.73 11.00
N LEU A 41 1.85 26.57 10.22
CA LEU A 41 2.87 25.55 10.48
C LEU A 41 3.66 25.86 11.76
N GLU A 42 4.03 27.12 11.98
CA GLU A 42 4.73 27.57 13.19
C GLU A 42 3.86 27.41 14.44
N GLU A 43 2.57 27.76 14.37
CA GLU A 43 1.64 27.57 15.48
C GLU A 43 1.51 26.09 15.88
N LYS A 44 1.56 25.16 14.92
CA LYS A 44 1.39 23.73 15.20
C LYS A 44 2.69 22.97 15.50
N PHE A 45 3.78 23.31 14.84
CA PHE A 45 5.04 22.57 14.92
C PHE A 45 6.16 23.35 15.61
N GLY A 46 5.95 24.62 15.93
CA GLY A 46 6.94 25.51 16.54
C GLY A 46 8.24 25.52 15.74
N ALA A 47 9.36 25.38 16.44
CA ALA A 47 10.70 25.32 15.83
C ALA A 47 10.86 24.19 14.78
N LYS A 48 10.01 23.14 14.82
CA LYS A 48 10.06 22.04 13.85
C LYS A 48 9.36 22.36 12.53
N ALA A 49 8.65 23.49 12.44
CA ALA A 49 7.96 23.91 11.21
C ALA A 49 8.95 24.05 10.04
N ALA A 50 10.10 24.70 10.27
CA ALA A 50 11.14 24.90 9.26
C ALA A 50 11.78 23.59 8.75
N LEU A 51 11.76 22.53 9.57
CA LEU A 51 12.31 21.21 9.22
C LEU A 51 11.25 20.29 8.59
N THR A 52 9.98 20.68 8.63
CA THR A 52 8.87 19.83 8.20
C THR A 52 8.58 20.10 6.72
N LYS A 53 8.75 19.07 5.88
CA LYS A 53 8.31 19.11 4.49
C LYS A 53 6.78 19.02 4.42
N TYR A 54 6.18 19.80 3.53
CA TYR A 54 4.73 19.82 3.31
C TYR A 54 4.37 19.85 1.82
N LYS A 55 3.15 19.43 1.50
CA LYS A 55 2.53 19.51 0.17
C LYS A 55 1.20 20.23 0.29
N ILE A 56 1.00 21.25 -0.53
CA ILE A 56 -0.24 22.03 -0.61
C ILE A 56 -1.03 21.50 -1.80
N MET A 57 -2.31 21.23 -1.61
CA MET A 57 -3.18 20.71 -2.66
C MET A 57 -4.56 21.36 -2.57
N ARG A 58 -5.17 21.65 -3.72
CA ARG A 58 -6.56 22.11 -3.78
C ARG A 58 -7.50 21.03 -3.25
N ALA A 59 -8.44 21.43 -2.40
CA ALA A 59 -9.39 20.51 -1.76
C ALA A 59 -10.45 19.98 -2.74
N ASP A 60 -10.75 20.75 -3.79
CA ASP A 60 -11.76 20.44 -4.80
C ASP A 60 -11.22 19.59 -5.97
N LEU A 61 -9.89 19.46 -6.11
CA LEU A 61 -9.29 18.65 -7.15
C LEU A 61 -9.06 17.20 -6.70
N PRO A 62 -9.11 16.23 -7.63
CA PRO A 62 -8.71 14.85 -7.36
C PRO A 62 -7.31 14.81 -6.77
N GLN A 63 -7.18 14.14 -5.63
CA GLN A 63 -5.91 14.02 -4.93
C GLN A 63 -5.24 12.72 -5.31
N GLU A 64 -3.92 12.75 -5.54
CA GLU A 64 -3.12 11.55 -5.73
C GLU A 64 -3.32 10.58 -4.55
N GLU A 65 -3.53 9.30 -4.90
CA GLU A 65 -3.55 8.23 -3.92
C GLU A 65 -2.17 8.08 -3.28
N ARG A 66 -2.18 7.77 -1.98
CA ARG A 66 -0.95 7.57 -1.23
C ARG A 66 -0.40 6.18 -1.56
N ALA A 67 0.92 6.04 -1.62
CA ALA A 67 1.54 4.75 -1.98
C ALA A 67 1.22 3.61 -0.99
N ASP A 68 0.81 3.92 0.25
CA ASP A 68 0.34 2.90 1.20
C ASP A 68 -1.03 2.33 0.83
N VAL A 69 -1.90 3.12 0.17
CA VAL A 69 -3.20 2.66 -0.33
C VAL A 69 -3.01 1.65 -1.47
N GLU A 70 -2.07 1.92 -2.37
CA GLU A 70 -1.74 1.01 -3.47
C GLU A 70 -1.18 -0.32 -2.94
N LYS A 71 -0.28 -0.28 -1.95
CA LYS A 71 0.24 -1.49 -1.30
C LYS A 71 -0.87 -2.31 -0.63
N GLU A 72 -1.81 -1.64 0.04
CA GLU A 72 -2.95 -2.29 0.68
C GLU A 72 -3.89 -2.93 -0.35
N LYS A 73 -4.19 -2.23 -1.45
CA LYS A 73 -4.95 -2.79 -2.58
C LYS A 73 -4.27 -4.03 -3.15
N ASN A 74 -2.96 -3.98 -3.40
CA ASN A 74 -2.19 -5.12 -3.92
C ASN A 74 -2.20 -6.32 -2.96
N LEU A 75 -2.14 -6.08 -1.64
CA LEU A 75 -2.26 -7.13 -0.63
C LEU A 75 -3.63 -7.81 -0.66
N VAL A 76 -4.71 -7.02 -0.74
CA VAL A 76 -6.08 -7.54 -0.82
C VAL A 76 -6.27 -8.37 -2.09
N LEU A 77 -5.82 -7.86 -3.23
CA LEU A 77 -5.91 -8.56 -4.52
C LEU A 77 -5.11 -9.86 -4.53
N ARG A 78 -3.88 -9.85 -4.02
CA ARG A 78 -3.07 -11.06 -3.85
C ARG A 78 -3.80 -12.10 -3.00
N ASN A 79 -4.34 -11.70 -1.85
CA ASN A 79 -5.06 -12.62 -0.97
C ASN A 79 -6.30 -13.21 -1.66
N ARG A 80 -6.97 -12.43 -2.53
CA ARG A 80 -8.09 -12.89 -3.35
C ARG A 80 -7.65 -13.94 -4.38
N VAL A 81 -6.57 -13.70 -5.13
CA VAL A 81 -5.98 -14.68 -6.06
C VAL A 81 -5.71 -16.00 -5.33
N LEU A 82 -5.00 -15.95 -4.21
CA LEU A 82 -4.63 -17.16 -3.46
C LEU A 82 -5.87 -17.89 -2.93
N SER A 83 -6.89 -17.18 -2.48
CA SER A 83 -8.16 -17.77 -2.04
C SER A 83 -8.87 -18.50 -3.20
N THR A 84 -8.88 -17.91 -4.40
CA THR A 84 -9.43 -18.57 -5.59
C THR A 84 -8.69 -19.87 -5.92
N LYS A 85 -7.35 -19.87 -5.84
CA LYS A 85 -6.54 -21.07 -6.08
C LYS A 85 -6.79 -22.16 -5.02
N ILE A 86 -6.90 -21.78 -3.75
CA ILE A 86 -7.26 -22.71 -2.66
C ILE A 86 -8.61 -23.40 -2.95
N ASN A 87 -9.62 -22.60 -3.34
CA ASN A 87 -10.95 -23.14 -3.66
C ASN A 87 -10.91 -24.04 -4.90
N ALA A 88 -10.14 -23.69 -5.93
CA ALA A 88 -9.98 -24.50 -7.14
C ALA A 88 -9.32 -25.86 -6.86
N LEU A 89 -8.47 -25.95 -5.84
CA LEU A 89 -7.86 -27.19 -5.37
C LEU A 89 -8.80 -28.03 -4.48
N GLY A 90 -10.00 -27.53 -4.15
CA GLY A 90 -10.95 -28.23 -3.28
C GLY A 90 -10.45 -28.41 -1.85
N LEU A 91 -9.53 -27.57 -1.39
CA LEU A 91 -8.94 -27.68 -0.05
C LEU A 91 -9.92 -27.15 1.00
N ASP A 92 -10.41 -28.03 1.88
CA ASP A 92 -11.16 -27.60 3.07
C ASP A 92 -10.20 -27.10 4.16
N LEU A 93 -10.15 -25.78 4.30
CA LEU A 93 -9.33 -25.08 5.28
C LEU A 93 -10.16 -24.38 6.37
N GLN A 94 -11.48 -24.61 6.45
CA GLN A 94 -12.38 -23.85 7.34
C GLN A 94 -11.96 -23.88 8.82
N ASN A 95 -11.38 -24.99 9.27
CA ASN A 95 -10.92 -25.18 10.65
C ASN A 95 -9.42 -24.95 10.85
N LYS A 96 -8.70 -24.47 9.82
CA LYS A 96 -7.26 -24.25 9.87
C LYS A 96 -6.98 -22.77 9.71
N ARG A 97 -6.25 -22.18 10.67
CA ARG A 97 -5.65 -20.87 10.45
C ARG A 97 -4.56 -21.02 9.40
N THR A 98 -4.78 -20.48 8.21
CA THR A 98 -3.84 -20.59 7.08
C THR A 98 -3.46 -19.24 6.53
N THR A 99 -2.25 -19.14 5.98
CA THR A 99 -1.75 -17.95 5.31
C THR A 99 -1.18 -18.30 3.95
N GLY A 100 -1.36 -17.40 2.98
CA GLY A 100 -0.65 -17.45 1.71
C GLY A 100 0.74 -16.83 1.85
N ALA A 101 1.78 -17.52 1.41
CA ALA A 101 3.16 -17.04 1.47
C ALA A 101 3.95 -17.48 0.24
N LEU A 102 4.95 -16.69 -0.13
CA LEU A 102 5.96 -17.08 -1.11
C LEU A 102 7.05 -17.86 -0.35
N VAL A 103 7.26 -19.12 -0.74
CA VAL A 103 8.10 -20.06 -0.02
C VAL A 103 9.14 -20.65 -0.96
N MET A 104 10.34 -20.85 -0.43
CA MET A 104 11.39 -21.66 -1.04
C MET A 104 11.88 -22.63 0.03
N SER A 105 11.57 -23.91 -0.15
CA SER A 105 11.87 -24.95 0.84
C SER A 105 12.05 -26.30 0.15
N LYS A 106 12.35 -27.33 0.96
CA LYS A 106 12.40 -28.72 0.47
C LYS A 106 11.06 -29.15 -0.17
N ASP A 107 9.93 -28.69 0.36
CA ASP A 107 8.59 -29.04 -0.16
C ASP A 107 8.31 -28.41 -1.53
N THR A 108 9.06 -27.36 -1.92
CA THR A 108 8.94 -26.66 -3.20
C THR A 108 10.13 -26.94 -4.12
N ASN A 109 10.86 -28.04 -3.90
CA ASN A 109 12.06 -28.40 -4.66
C ASN A 109 13.14 -27.30 -4.69
N TRP A 110 13.21 -26.48 -3.65
CA TRP A 110 14.06 -25.28 -3.60
C TRP A 110 13.80 -24.27 -4.73
N LYS A 111 12.58 -24.28 -5.28
CA LYS A 111 12.04 -23.27 -6.17
C LYS A 111 11.12 -22.34 -5.40
N TRP A 112 10.97 -21.12 -5.90
CA TRP A 112 10.01 -20.15 -5.38
C TRP A 112 8.61 -20.56 -5.80
N GLN A 113 7.69 -20.67 -4.84
CA GLN A 113 6.29 -20.96 -5.09
C GLN A 113 5.40 -20.19 -4.11
N TRP A 114 4.25 -19.71 -4.59
CA TRP A 114 3.18 -19.29 -3.71
C TRP A 114 2.51 -20.54 -3.15
N CYS A 115 2.44 -20.60 -1.82
CA CYS A 115 1.91 -21.74 -1.10
C CYS A 115 0.89 -21.29 -0.07
N VAL A 116 0.01 -22.20 0.32
CA VAL A 116 -0.77 -22.08 1.55
C VAL A 116 -0.06 -22.82 2.66
N LEU A 117 0.13 -22.13 3.78
CA LEU A 117 0.79 -22.63 4.98
C LEU A 117 -0.16 -22.60 6.16
N ARG A 118 0.07 -23.46 7.14
CA ARG A 118 -0.55 -23.32 8.46
C ARG A 118 0.07 -22.12 9.18
N MET A 119 -0.76 -21.22 9.68
CA MET A 119 -0.32 -20.09 10.49
C MET A 119 0.41 -20.58 11.76
N SER A 120 1.39 -19.80 12.21
CA SER A 120 2.24 -20.06 13.39
C SER A 120 3.31 -21.15 13.22
N SER A 121 2.98 -22.29 12.60
CA SER A 121 3.97 -23.35 12.36
C SER A 121 4.69 -23.24 11.03
N ASN A 122 4.21 -22.38 10.11
CA ASN A 122 4.68 -22.27 8.73
C ASN A 122 4.75 -23.62 8.00
N GLN A 123 3.95 -24.60 8.45
CA GLN A 123 3.91 -25.92 7.85
C GLN A 123 3.28 -25.83 6.46
N PHE A 124 3.96 -26.39 5.47
CA PHE A 124 3.46 -26.52 4.11
C PHE A 124 2.14 -27.30 4.08
N ILE A 125 1.14 -26.77 3.37
CA ILE A 125 -0.13 -27.45 3.13
C ILE A 125 -0.25 -27.79 1.63
N ALA A 126 -0.12 -26.79 0.76
CA ALA A 126 -0.17 -27.00 -0.69
C ALA A 126 0.51 -25.86 -1.46
N ALA A 127 0.99 -26.17 -2.66
CA ALA A 127 1.41 -25.19 -3.65
C ALA A 127 0.18 -24.61 -4.37
N LEU A 128 0.18 -23.30 -4.58
CA LEU A 128 -0.90 -22.53 -5.25
C LEU A 128 -0.45 -21.95 -6.60
N SER A 129 0.85 -21.99 -6.90
CA SER A 129 1.44 -21.51 -8.15
C SER A 129 2.40 -22.55 -8.75
N PRO A 130 2.80 -22.37 -10.03
CA PRO A 130 3.96 -23.03 -10.59
C PRO A 130 5.25 -22.76 -9.80
N GLU A 131 6.29 -23.53 -10.11
CA GLU A 131 7.66 -23.35 -9.63
C GLU A 131 8.38 -22.22 -10.39
N PHE A 132 9.13 -21.39 -9.66
CA PHE A 132 9.91 -20.30 -10.22
C PHE A 132 11.36 -20.33 -9.76
N ASP A 133 12.28 -19.98 -10.66
CA ASP A 133 13.72 -19.88 -10.33
C ASP A 133 14.07 -18.64 -9.52
N SER A 134 13.29 -17.57 -9.64
CA SER A 134 13.49 -16.31 -8.94
C SER A 134 12.22 -15.85 -8.23
N ALA A 135 12.40 -15.11 -7.14
CA ALA A 135 11.29 -14.47 -6.44
C ALA A 135 10.59 -13.44 -7.33
N GLU A 136 11.33 -12.76 -8.22
CA GLU A 136 10.79 -11.79 -9.17
C GLU A 136 9.81 -12.43 -10.15
N ASN A 137 10.15 -13.58 -10.73
CA ASN A 137 9.26 -14.32 -11.63
C ASN A 137 7.96 -14.74 -10.90
N ALA A 138 8.07 -15.12 -9.62
CA ALA A 138 6.90 -15.45 -8.80
C ALA A 138 6.02 -14.22 -8.51
N GLN A 139 6.62 -13.03 -8.35
CA GLN A 139 5.87 -11.78 -8.20
C GLN A 139 5.20 -11.37 -9.52
N ASP A 140 5.88 -11.53 -10.66
CA ASP A 140 5.32 -11.19 -11.96
C ASP A 140 4.14 -12.11 -12.32
N TRP A 141 4.24 -13.40 -12.02
CA TRP A 141 3.09 -14.31 -12.12
C TRP A 141 1.92 -13.84 -11.26
N MET A 142 2.17 -13.40 -10.02
CA MET A 142 1.12 -12.88 -9.14
C MET A 142 0.45 -11.63 -9.72
N LYS A 143 1.22 -10.73 -10.35
CA LYS A 143 0.66 -9.56 -11.04
C LYS A 143 -0.26 -9.98 -12.19
N SER A 144 0.17 -10.92 -13.02
CA SER A 144 -0.65 -11.45 -14.11
C SER A 144 -1.94 -12.10 -13.60
N GLU A 145 -1.88 -12.84 -12.50
CA GLU A 145 -3.08 -13.43 -11.89
C GLU A 145 -4.02 -12.38 -11.28
N ILE A 146 -3.46 -11.31 -10.70
CA ILE A 146 -4.26 -10.17 -10.23
C ILE A 146 -4.97 -9.51 -11.41
N GLU A 147 -4.29 -9.29 -12.54
CA GLU A 147 -4.88 -8.71 -13.74
C GLU A 147 -6.06 -9.55 -14.26
N LEU A 148 -5.97 -10.87 -14.19
CA LEU A 148 -7.04 -11.80 -14.61
C LEU A 148 -8.31 -11.67 -13.76
N ILE A 149 -8.21 -11.35 -12.47
CA ILE A 149 -9.38 -11.22 -11.58
C ILE A 149 -9.94 -9.80 -11.51
N THR A 150 -9.21 -8.81 -12.04
CA THR A 150 -9.65 -7.40 -12.11
C THR A 150 -10.26 -7.02 -13.46
N LYS A 151 -10.10 -7.87 -14.49
CA LYS A 151 -10.82 -7.77 -15.76
C LYS A 151 -12.24 -8.31 -15.63
#